data_AF-A0A9W6TQT4-F1
#
_entry.id   AF-A0A9W6TQT4-F1
#
_cell.length_a   1.000
_cell.length_b   1.000
_cell.length_c   1.000
_cell.angle_alpha   90.00
_cell.angle_beta   90.00
_cell.angle_gamma   90.00
#
_symmetry.space_group_name_H-M   'P 1'
#
loop_
_entity.id
_entity.type
_entity.pdbx_description
1 polymer ?
#
loop_
_entity_poly.entity_id
_entity_poly.type
_entity_poly.pdbx_seq_one_letter_code
_entity_poly.pdbx_strand_id
1 'polypeptide(L)'
;MRITAEELGLEPALYTHEGSELMSQLRDELAMLPERQDLSPHCDIEKADVGVPGVSTPDGERRLRSILKYHRSFFFWEMEMPHPHARGVICDLDVGDARPVAQHPRSIAPHLAIKVYELLKKLLEQD
;
A
#
# COMPACT_ATOMS: atom_id res chain seq x y z
N MET A 1 -5.53 38.11 10.64
CA MET A 1 -4.64 38.41 9.50
C MET A 1 -4.06 37.08 9.03
N ARG A 2 -4.49 36.59 7.86
CA ARG A 2 -4.03 35.31 7.29
C ARG A 2 -3.02 35.67 6.22
N ILE A 3 -1.75 35.42 6.51
CA ILE A 3 -0.66 35.57 5.54
C ILE A 3 -0.61 34.24 4.78
N THR A 4 -0.78 34.26 3.46
CA THR A 4 -0.67 33.07 2.62
C THR A 4 0.80 32.83 2.27
N ALA A 5 1.14 31.58 1.93
CA ALA A 5 2.52 31.18 1.60
C ALA A 5 3.09 31.96 0.40
N GLU A 6 2.23 32.53 -0.45
CA GLU A 6 2.61 33.39 -1.58
C GLU A 6 3.20 34.73 -1.14
N GLU A 7 2.80 35.28 0.01
CA GLU A 7 3.30 36.57 0.53
C GLU A 7 4.72 36.46 1.12
N LEU A 8 5.22 35.25 1.37
CA LEU A 8 6.52 35.01 2.01
C LEU A 8 7.65 34.66 1.02
N GLY A 9 7.37 34.59 -0.29
CA GLY A 9 8.40 34.35 -1.32
C GLY A 9 9.19 33.05 -1.15
N LEU A 10 8.63 32.07 -0.44
CA LEU A 10 9.26 30.77 -0.23
C LEU A 10 9.02 29.92 -1.48
N GLU A 11 10.06 29.78 -2.31
CA GLU A 11 10.12 28.73 -3.33
C GLU A 11 9.73 27.38 -2.70
N PRO A 12 9.01 26.49 -3.41
CA PRO A 12 8.69 25.16 -2.90
C PRO A 12 9.99 24.53 -2.42
N ALA A 13 10.12 24.30 -1.11
CA ALA A 13 11.31 23.70 -0.55
C ALA A 13 11.44 22.29 -1.13
N LEU A 14 12.25 22.16 -2.19
CA LEU A 14 12.64 20.90 -2.77
C LEU A 14 13.56 20.23 -1.74
N TYR A 15 12.97 19.46 -0.83
CA TYR A 15 13.70 18.63 0.10
C TYR A 15 14.32 17.46 -0.69
N THR A 16 15.52 17.66 -1.22
CA THR A 16 16.36 16.56 -1.70
C THR A 16 16.91 15.85 -0.47
N HIS A 17 16.27 14.75 -0.09
CA HIS A 17 16.82 13.84 0.92
C HIS A 17 17.96 13.06 0.27
N GLU A 18 19.19 13.52 0.45
CA GLU A 18 20.39 12.75 0.14
C GLU A 18 20.32 11.47 0.98
N GLY A 19 20.09 10.32 0.34
CA GLY A 19 19.93 9.04 1.03
C GLY A 19 21.14 8.78 1.92
N SER A 20 20.92 8.39 3.18
CA SER A 20 22.04 7.99 4.04
C SER A 20 22.76 6.78 3.42
N GLU A 21 24.04 6.59 3.74
CA GLU A 21 24.81 5.43 3.30
C GLU A 21 24.10 4.11 3.66
N LEU A 22 23.37 4.08 4.79
CA LEU A 22 22.50 2.98 5.20
C LEU A 22 21.34 2.72 4.22
N MET A 23 20.69 3.77 3.70
CA MET A 23 19.63 3.63 2.69
C MET A 23 20.18 3.12 1.35
N SER A 24 21.46 3.38 1.05
CA SER A 24 22.10 2.86 -0.16
C SER A 24 22.33 1.35 -0.09
N GLN A 25 22.67 0.82 1.11
CA GLN A 25 22.86 -0.60 1.36
C GLN A 25 21.52 -1.37 1.34
N LEU A 26 20.45 -0.75 1.83
CA LEU A 26 19.11 -1.33 1.90
C LEU A 26 18.27 -1.11 0.63
N ARG A 27 18.83 -0.48 -0.42
CA ARG A 27 18.09 -0.15 -1.65
C ARG A 27 17.44 -1.38 -2.29
N ASP A 28 18.15 -2.51 -2.24
CA ASP A 28 17.69 -3.78 -2.80
C ASP A 28 16.87 -4.60 -1.78
N GLU A 29 16.91 -4.24 -0.50
CA GLU A 29 16.14 -4.86 0.56
C GLU A 29 14.79 -4.17 0.82
N LEU A 30 14.56 -3.01 0.21
CA LEU A 30 13.35 -2.20 0.41
C LEU A 30 12.48 -2.18 -0.85
N ALA A 31 11.16 -2.21 -0.65
CA ALA A 31 10.22 -1.86 -1.70
C ALA A 31 10.37 -0.37 -2.02
N MET A 32 11.01 -0.08 -3.15
CA MET A 32 11.08 1.27 -3.68
C MET A 32 9.68 1.62 -4.17
N LEU A 33 8.93 2.32 -3.31
CA LEU A 33 7.73 3.00 -3.75
C LEU A 33 8.12 3.92 -4.93
N PRO A 34 7.36 3.95 -6.04
CA PRO A 34 7.64 4.86 -7.13
C PRO A 34 7.78 6.27 -6.53
N GLU A 35 8.76 7.05 -6.99
CA GLU A 35 8.80 8.47 -6.64
C GLU A 35 7.40 9.03 -6.86
N ARG A 36 6.87 9.71 -5.84
CA ARG A 36 5.45 10.09 -5.63
C ARG A 36 4.90 10.98 -6.75
N GLN A 37 4.92 10.53 -8.00
CA GLN A 37 4.12 11.09 -9.07
C GLN A 37 2.67 10.80 -8.68
N ASP A 38 1.89 11.88 -8.57
CA ASP A 38 0.56 11.95 -7.98
C ASP A 38 -0.21 10.62 -8.03
N LEU A 39 -0.22 9.92 -6.90
CA LEU A 39 -0.99 8.70 -6.69
C LEU A 39 -2.47 9.09 -6.58
N SER A 40 -3.06 9.36 -7.74
CA SER A 40 -4.48 9.55 -7.97
C SER A 40 -5.10 8.21 -8.37
N PRO A 41 -6.27 7.83 -7.84
CA PRO A 41 -7.11 8.62 -6.94
C PRO A 41 -6.69 8.49 -5.46
N HIS A 42 -6.61 9.62 -4.78
CA HIS A 42 -6.38 9.63 -3.34
C HIS A 42 -7.56 9.00 -2.58
N CYS A 43 -7.27 8.04 -1.69
CA CYS A 43 -8.28 7.37 -0.87
C CYS A 43 -9.21 8.35 -0.13
N ASP A 44 -10.49 8.00 -0.02
CA ASP A 44 -11.48 8.79 0.72
C ASP A 44 -11.51 8.35 2.18
N ILE A 45 -10.79 9.09 3.04
CA ILE A 45 -10.69 8.81 4.48
C ILE A 45 -12.03 9.02 5.21
N GLU A 46 -12.96 9.78 4.65
CA GLU A 46 -14.27 9.97 5.30
C GLU A 46 -15.09 8.69 5.31
N LYS A 47 -14.94 7.86 4.26
CA LYS A 47 -15.55 6.53 4.14
C LYS A 47 -14.80 5.44 4.91
N ALA A 48 -13.66 5.76 5.51
CA ALA A 48 -12.92 4.78 6.30
C ALA A 48 -13.76 4.33 7.50
N ASP A 49 -13.82 3.02 7.69
CA ASP A 49 -14.40 2.40 8.88
C ASP A 49 -13.45 2.63 10.06
N VAL A 50 -13.80 3.57 10.93
CA VAL A 50 -12.96 4.03 12.04
C VAL A 50 -13.75 3.94 13.34
N GLY A 51 -13.33 3.00 14.18
CA GLY A 51 -13.95 2.73 15.47
C GLY A 51 -15.13 1.76 15.37
N VAL A 52 -15.67 1.40 16.52
CA VAL A 52 -16.88 0.58 16.63
C VAL A 52 -17.90 1.35 17.46
N PRO A 53 -19.14 1.57 16.96
CA PRO A 53 -20.16 2.30 17.69
C PRO A 53 -20.38 1.74 19.11
N GLY A 54 -20.26 2.60 20.11
CA GLY A 54 -20.45 2.23 21.53
C GLY A 54 -19.26 1.56 22.21
N VAL A 55 -18.18 1.26 21.48
CA VAL A 55 -16.93 0.69 22.04
C VAL A 55 -15.79 1.70 21.95
N SER A 56 -15.68 2.40 20.82
CA SER A 56 -14.61 3.37 20.59
C SER A 56 -14.93 4.73 21.20
N THR A 57 -13.90 5.42 21.69
CA THR A 57 -14.06 6.77 22.24
C THR A 57 -14.06 7.79 21.09
N PRO A 58 -14.89 8.84 21.14
CA PRO A 58 -14.93 9.87 20.09
C PRO A 58 -13.57 10.53 19.83
N ASP A 59 -12.75 10.72 20.87
CA ASP A 59 -11.41 11.29 20.74
C ASP A 59 -10.42 10.32 20.10
N GLY A 60 -10.54 9.02 20.37
CA GLY A 60 -9.74 7.97 19.73
C GLY A 60 -10.03 7.87 18.24
N GLU A 61 -11.31 7.90 17.87
CA GLU A 61 -11.74 7.93 16.47
C GLU A 61 -11.25 9.20 15.75
N ARG A 62 -11.37 10.37 16.37
CA ARG A 62 -10.86 11.64 15.81
C ARG A 62 -9.36 11.58 15.59
N ARG A 63 -8.61 11.07 16.56
CA ARG A 63 -7.16 10.89 16.46
C ARG A 63 -6.79 9.94 15.34
N LEU A 64 -7.45 8.79 15.23
CA LEU A 64 -7.20 7.83 14.15
C LEU A 64 -7.51 8.45 12.78
N ARG A 65 -8.64 9.15 12.64
CA ARG A 65 -8.97 9.89 11.40
C ARG A 65 -7.91 10.93 11.03
N SER A 66 -7.33 11.65 12.01
CA SER A 66 -6.25 12.60 11.73
C SER A 66 -4.97 11.94 11.21
N ILE A 67 -4.63 10.76 11.75
CA ILE A 67 -3.46 9.98 11.30
C ILE A 67 -3.69 9.48 9.87
N LEU A 68 -4.86 8.93 9.59
CA LEU A 68 -5.22 8.46 8.24
C LEU A 68 -5.21 9.59 7.21
N LYS A 69 -5.69 10.80 7.58
CA LYS A 69 -5.61 11.99 6.73
C LYS A 69 -4.17 12.43 6.46
N TYR A 70 -3.32 12.40 7.47
CA TYR A 70 -1.91 12.76 7.33
C TYR A 70 -1.17 11.79 6.39
N HIS A 71 -1.45 10.49 6.50
CA HIS A 71 -0.83 9.46 5.67
C HIS A 71 -1.61 9.12 4.39
N ARG A 72 -2.56 9.97 3.97
CA ARG A 72 -3.45 9.72 2.82
C ARG A 72 -2.71 9.27 1.55
N SER A 73 -1.54 9.85 1.30
CA SER A 73 -0.74 9.56 0.10
C SER A 73 -0.16 8.14 0.03
N PHE A 74 -0.13 7.40 1.14
CA PHE A 74 0.39 6.03 1.19
C PHE A 74 -0.69 4.97 0.97
N PHE A 75 -1.95 5.35 1.08
CA PHE A 75 -3.05 4.41 0.90
C PHE A 75 -3.36 4.27 -0.59
N PHE A 76 -2.99 3.11 -1.12
CA PHE A 76 -3.35 2.69 -2.46
C PHE A 76 -4.67 1.93 -2.39
N TRP A 77 -5.76 2.56 -2.82
CA TRP A 77 -7.10 1.95 -2.79
C TRP A 77 -7.31 0.96 -3.95
N GLU A 78 -6.71 1.24 -5.10
CA GLU A 78 -6.81 0.36 -6.25
C GLU A 78 -5.78 -0.77 -6.12
N MET A 79 -6.15 -1.90 -5.54
CA MET A 79 -5.33 -3.13 -5.57
C MET A 79 -5.03 -3.65 -7.00
N GLU A 80 -5.35 -2.90 -8.05
CA GLU A 80 -5.06 -3.27 -9.44
C GLU A 80 -3.57 -3.20 -9.78
N MET A 81 -2.77 -2.40 -9.08
CA MET A 81 -1.32 -2.43 -9.28
C MET A 81 -0.66 -3.22 -8.15
N PRO A 82 0.07 -4.31 -8.47
CA PRO A 82 1.02 -4.90 -7.54
C PRO A 82 1.91 -3.77 -7.01
N HIS A 83 2.08 -3.69 -5.69
CA HIS A 83 3.11 -2.83 -5.15
C HIS A 83 4.43 -3.27 -5.78
N PRO A 84 5.27 -2.36 -6.30
CA PRO A 84 6.54 -2.75 -6.87
C PRO A 84 7.29 -3.58 -5.83
N HIS A 85 7.67 -4.79 -6.23
CA HIS A 85 8.39 -5.71 -5.36
C HIS A 85 9.65 -5.04 -4.82
N ALA A 86 9.97 -5.29 -3.55
CA ALA A 86 11.30 -5.02 -3.02
C ALA A 86 12.31 -5.73 -3.92
N ARG A 87 13.17 -4.96 -4.60
CA ARG A 87 14.06 -5.48 -5.63
C ARG A 87 15.27 -6.14 -4.98
N GLY A 88 15.19 -7.42 -4.64
CA GLY A 88 16.30 -8.14 -4.03
C GLY A 88 15.94 -8.87 -2.74
N VAL A 89 14.71 -8.70 -2.24
CA VAL A 89 14.16 -9.54 -1.16
C VAL A 89 13.38 -10.68 -1.76
N ILE A 90 13.86 -11.89 -1.55
CA ILE A 90 13.07 -13.10 -1.72
C ILE A 90 12.36 -13.36 -0.39
N CYS A 91 11.04 -13.38 -0.40
CA CYS A 91 10.26 -13.77 0.78
C CYS A 91 10.34 -15.29 0.94
N ASP A 92 11.36 -15.76 1.66
CA ASP A 92 11.48 -17.18 2.01
C ASP A 92 10.47 -17.55 3.09
N LEU A 93 9.77 -18.66 2.89
CA LEU A 93 8.94 -19.29 3.92
C LEU A 93 9.72 -20.46 4.51
N ASP A 94 10.29 -20.28 5.71
CA ASP A 94 10.95 -21.37 6.42
C ASP A 94 9.91 -22.39 6.90
N VAL A 95 9.92 -23.56 6.28
CA VAL A 95 9.05 -24.70 6.62
C VAL A 95 9.79 -25.77 7.43
N GLY A 96 11.07 -25.56 7.75
CA GLY A 96 11.95 -26.56 8.38
C GLY A 96 11.92 -27.90 7.63
N ASP A 97 11.75 -28.99 8.37
CA ASP A 97 11.67 -30.36 7.82
C ASP A 97 10.24 -30.76 7.40
N ALA A 98 9.29 -29.82 7.30
CA ALA A 98 7.93 -30.14 6.94
C ALA A 98 7.84 -30.75 5.52
N ARG A 99 7.09 -31.84 5.39
CA ARG A 99 6.86 -32.48 4.09
C ARG A 99 5.89 -31.63 3.26
N PRO A 100 6.14 -31.45 1.94
CA PRO A 100 5.19 -30.78 1.06
C PRO A 100 3.81 -31.44 1.08
N VAL A 101 2.76 -30.63 1.02
CA VAL A 101 1.39 -31.13 0.97
C VAL A 101 0.89 -31.11 -0.47
N ALA A 102 0.80 -32.28 -1.08
CA ALA A 102 0.12 -32.44 -2.37
C ALA A 102 -1.39 -32.56 -2.13
N GLN A 103 -2.14 -31.48 -2.37
CA GLN A 103 -3.60 -31.48 -2.30
C GLN A 103 -4.20 -31.45 -3.71
N HIS A 104 -5.22 -32.29 -3.94
CA HIS A 104 -5.98 -32.22 -5.18
C HIS A 104 -6.91 -31.00 -5.13
N PRO A 105 -6.96 -30.16 -6.19
CA PRO A 105 -7.91 -29.06 -6.28
C PRO A 105 -9.34 -29.56 -6.13
N ARG A 106 -10.19 -28.83 -5.39
CA ARG A 106 -11.61 -29.15 -5.34
C ARG A 106 -12.29 -28.75 -6.66
N SER A 107 -13.30 -29.51 -7.06
CA SER A 107 -14.11 -29.15 -8.23
C SER A 107 -14.77 -27.80 -8.00
N ILE A 108 -14.71 -26.93 -9.01
CA ILE A 108 -15.32 -25.60 -9.01
C ILE A 108 -16.54 -25.66 -9.91
N ALA A 109 -17.67 -25.10 -9.45
CA ALA A 109 -18.88 -25.02 -10.26
C ALA A 109 -18.59 -24.28 -11.59
N PRO A 110 -19.12 -24.73 -12.75
CA PRO A 110 -18.75 -24.16 -14.05
C PRO A 110 -18.93 -22.63 -14.16
N HIS A 111 -19.99 -22.10 -13.54
CA HIS A 111 -20.28 -20.66 -13.54
C HIS A 111 -19.27 -19.83 -12.71
N LEU A 112 -18.51 -20.45 -11.81
CA LEU A 112 -17.42 -19.83 -11.05
C LEU A 112 -16.07 -20.05 -11.72
N ALA A 113 -15.88 -21.17 -12.42
CA ALA A 113 -14.62 -21.50 -13.09
C ALA A 113 -14.17 -20.39 -14.05
N ILE A 114 -15.11 -19.81 -14.80
CA ILE A 114 -14.84 -18.68 -15.71
C ILE A 114 -14.34 -17.45 -14.93
N LYS A 115 -14.95 -17.13 -13.78
CA LYS A 115 -14.53 -15.98 -12.95
C LYS A 115 -13.14 -16.18 -12.36
N VAL A 116 -12.85 -17.40 -11.89
CA VAL A 116 -11.53 -17.77 -11.37
C VAL A 116 -10.48 -17.68 -12.47
N TYR A 117 -10.81 -18.16 -13.67
CA TYR A 117 -9.92 -18.08 -14.82
C TYR A 117 -9.58 -16.63 -15.19
N GLU A 118 -10.57 -15.74 -15.28
CA GLU A 118 -10.32 -14.32 -15.59
C GLU A 118 -9.45 -13.64 -14.52
N LEU A 119 -9.64 -13.98 -13.24
CA LEU A 119 -8.80 -13.45 -12.16
C LEU A 119 -7.34 -13.94 -12.28
N LEU A 120 -7.16 -15.24 -12.50
CA LEU A 120 -5.83 -15.84 -12.67
C LEU A 120 -5.11 -15.26 -13.89
N LYS A 121 -5.83 -15.08 -14.99
CA LYS A 121 -5.31 -14.47 -16.21
C LYS A 121 -4.76 -13.07 -15.94
N LYS A 122 -5.54 -12.21 -15.28
CA LYS A 122 -5.10 -10.85 -14.91
C LYS A 122 -3.84 -10.86 -14.05
N LEU A 123 -3.73 -11.77 -13.08
CA LEU A 123 -2.56 -11.87 -12.21
C LEU A 123 -1.31 -12.34 -12.94
N LEU A 124 -1.46 -13.18 -13.97
CA LEU A 124 -0.35 -13.71 -14.76
C LEU A 124 0.09 -12.77 -15.90
N GLU A 125 -0.75 -11.82 -16.30
CA GLU A 125 -0.45 -10.83 -17.34
C GLU A 125 0.15 -9.52 -16.77
N GLN A 126 0.38 -9.43 -15.46
CA GLN A 126 0.84 -8.23 -14.74
C GLN A 126 2.38 -8.02 -14.72
N ASP A 127 3.12 -8.64 -15.65
CA ASP A 127 4.58 -8.47 -15.81
C ASP A 127 4.97 -7.22 -16.65
#